data_AF-A0A7S2J5G7-F1
#
_entry.id   AF-A0A7S2J5G7-F1
#
_cell.length_a   1.000
_cell.length_b   1.000
_cell.length_c   1.000
_cell.angle_alpha   90.00
_cell.angle_beta   90.00
_cell.angle_gamma   90.00
#
_symmetry.space_group_name_H-M   'P 1'
#
loop_
_entity.id
_entity.type
_entity.pdbx_description
1 polymer ?
#
loop_
_entity_poly.entity_id
_entity_poly.type
_entity_poly.pdbx_seq_one_letter_code
_entity_poly.pdbx_strand_id
1 'polypeptide(L)'
;EHFPKSSSIFEDTAVKDSGAVGGEVVCGGHRARTCAECPQGHGEGWCNNDCIWSFGACVDRKKFLLAQEHSPSKVPFSGIREWNSLDCFDDLKADGPAPYNCDVTGANGNQQYFWEDGGRIRHGTGRCVGVAHRKVVRADCNDAAKWERAESFVPKETRLYEAAVVKHG
;
A
#
# COMPACT_ATOMS: atom_id res chain seq x y z
N GLU A 1 -14.73 20.85 53.36
CA GLU A 1 -14.70 22.18 52.70
C GLU A 1 -14.45 21.90 51.20
N HIS A 2 -15.47 21.92 50.30
CA HIS A 2 -15.98 23.08 49.52
C HIS A 2 -14.82 23.90 48.93
N PHE A 3 -14.56 24.06 47.61
CA PHE A 3 -15.32 24.27 46.36
C PHE A 3 -14.33 24.09 45.16
N PRO A 4 -14.63 24.32 43.85
CA PRO A 4 -15.86 24.21 43.05
C PRO A 4 -15.67 23.40 41.73
N LYS A 5 -16.80 23.07 41.08
CA LYS A 5 -16.92 22.73 39.65
C LYS A 5 -17.10 24.02 38.83
N SER A 6 -16.46 24.14 37.67
CA SER A 6 -16.95 24.94 36.52
C SER A 6 -16.27 24.47 35.23
N SER A 7 -17.01 23.86 34.31
CA SER A 7 -17.34 24.41 32.96
C SER A 7 -16.09 24.79 32.15
N SER A 8 -15.84 24.24 30.95
CA SER A 8 -16.78 24.36 29.83
C SER A 8 -16.28 23.61 28.57
N ILE A 9 -17.24 23.00 27.87
CA ILE A 9 -17.30 22.83 26.40
C ILE A 9 -16.30 21.83 25.78
N PHE A 10 -16.72 20.57 25.70
CA PHE A 10 -16.71 19.86 24.42
C PHE A 10 -18.08 19.20 24.29
N GLU A 11 -18.92 19.78 23.44
CA GLU A 11 -20.21 19.21 23.07
C GLU A 11 -19.98 17.88 22.37
N ASP A 12 -20.55 16.83 22.95
CA ASP A 12 -20.77 15.53 22.34
C ASP A 12 -21.62 15.73 21.07
N THR A 13 -20.96 15.96 19.94
CA THR A 13 -21.60 15.80 18.64
C THR A 13 -21.64 14.31 18.34
N ALA A 14 -22.65 13.66 18.92
CA ALA A 14 -23.14 12.37 18.48
C ALA A 14 -23.42 12.45 16.97
N VAL A 15 -22.54 11.86 16.16
CA VAL A 15 -22.82 11.58 14.75
C VAL A 15 -23.98 10.60 14.73
N LYS A 16 -25.17 11.10 14.38
CA LYS A 16 -26.36 10.30 14.10
C LYS A 16 -26.14 9.55 12.79
N ASP A 17 -25.57 8.36 12.88
CA ASP A 17 -25.64 7.36 11.82
C ASP A 17 -27.05 6.75 11.79
N SER A 18 -27.96 7.43 11.11
CA SER A 18 -29.29 6.90 10.79
C SER A 18 -29.18 6.16 9.45
N GLY A 19 -28.75 4.90 9.46
CA GLY A 19 -28.42 4.22 8.21
C GLY A 19 -28.18 2.71 8.19
N ALA A 20 -28.89 1.91 9.00
CA ALA A 20 -29.45 0.57 8.65
C ALA A 20 -29.42 -0.43 9.82
N VAL A 21 -30.61 -0.93 10.13
CA VAL A 21 -30.86 -2.13 10.92
C VAL A 21 -30.46 -3.35 10.07
N GLY A 22 -29.51 -4.16 10.55
CA GLY A 22 -29.16 -5.48 9.97
C GLY A 22 -27.65 -5.72 9.80
N GLY A 23 -26.93 -6.00 10.89
CA GLY A 23 -25.47 -6.16 10.95
C GLY A 23 -24.93 -7.48 10.40
N GLU A 24 -25.23 -7.79 9.14
CA GLU A 24 -24.69 -8.94 8.40
C GLU A 24 -24.26 -8.50 7.00
N VAL A 25 -23.14 -9.05 6.52
CA VAL A 25 -22.63 -8.88 5.16
C VAL A 25 -23.20 -9.95 4.24
N VAL A 26 -23.50 -9.61 3.00
CA VAL A 26 -23.84 -10.58 1.95
C VAL A 26 -22.57 -10.92 1.19
N CYS A 27 -22.25 -12.20 1.09
CA CYS A 27 -21.03 -12.70 0.44
C CYS A 27 -21.19 -14.14 -0.01
N GLY A 28 -20.53 -14.55 -1.10
CA GLY A 28 -20.50 -15.97 -1.51
C GLY A 28 -21.87 -16.61 -1.72
N GLY A 29 -22.93 -15.82 -1.94
CA GLY A 29 -24.31 -16.33 -2.02
C GLY A 29 -25.02 -16.56 -0.69
N HIS A 30 -24.45 -16.15 0.45
CA HIS A 30 -25.05 -16.24 1.78
C HIS A 30 -24.92 -14.91 2.57
N ARG A 31 -25.44 -14.90 3.80
CA ARG A 31 -25.26 -13.82 4.78
C ARG A 31 -24.35 -14.28 5.89
N ALA A 32 -23.41 -13.43 6.31
CA ALA A 32 -22.47 -13.70 7.38
C ALA A 32 -22.40 -12.49 8.34
N ARG A 33 -21.95 -12.68 9.58
CA ARG A 33 -21.81 -11.54 10.50
C ARG A 33 -20.65 -10.64 10.12
N THR A 34 -19.61 -11.22 9.51
CA THR A 34 -18.43 -10.50 9.05
C THR A 34 -17.86 -11.12 7.76
N CYS A 35 -17.07 -10.35 7.01
CA CYS A 35 -16.42 -10.86 5.81
C CYS A 35 -15.44 -12.02 6.09
N ALA A 36 -14.86 -12.08 7.28
CA ALA A 36 -13.96 -13.17 7.67
C ALA A 36 -14.67 -14.54 7.77
N GLU A 37 -15.99 -14.55 7.96
CA GLU A 37 -16.79 -15.77 8.03
C GLU A 37 -17.22 -16.28 6.65
N CYS A 38 -17.18 -15.44 5.62
CA CYS A 38 -17.64 -15.77 4.28
C CYS A 38 -16.92 -16.96 3.62
N PRO A 39 -15.60 -17.16 3.78
CA PRO A 39 -14.92 -18.21 3.05
C PRO A 39 -15.43 -19.61 3.39
N GLN A 40 -15.81 -19.91 4.65
CA GLN A 40 -16.29 -21.22 5.11
C GLN A 40 -15.53 -22.46 4.54
N GLY A 41 -14.23 -22.33 4.27
CA GLY A 41 -13.41 -23.39 3.65
C GLY A 41 -13.40 -23.40 2.10
N HIS A 42 -14.15 -22.52 1.45
CA HIS A 42 -14.22 -22.34 -0.02
C HIS A 42 -13.31 -21.22 -0.56
N GLY A 43 -12.62 -20.48 0.31
CA GLY A 43 -11.59 -19.50 -0.08
C GLY A 43 -12.12 -18.28 -0.83
N GLU A 44 -11.31 -17.77 -1.77
CA GLU A 44 -11.57 -16.54 -2.53
C GLU A 44 -12.90 -16.53 -3.28
N GLY A 45 -13.31 -17.69 -3.82
CA GLY A 45 -14.54 -17.81 -4.61
C GLY A 45 -15.81 -17.48 -3.83
N TRP A 46 -15.75 -17.45 -2.50
CA TRP A 46 -16.88 -17.11 -1.61
C TRP A 46 -16.76 -15.71 -1.00
N CYS A 47 -15.74 -14.95 -1.42
CA CYS A 47 -15.50 -13.60 -0.96
C CYS A 47 -15.86 -12.57 -2.02
N ASN A 48 -17.15 -12.30 -2.17
CA ASN A 48 -17.70 -11.35 -3.14
C ASN A 48 -18.86 -10.55 -2.54
N ASN A 49 -19.44 -9.64 -3.33
CA ASN A 49 -20.51 -8.71 -2.93
C ASN A 49 -20.03 -7.68 -1.90
N ASP A 50 -20.47 -7.76 -0.64
CA ASP A 50 -20.09 -6.79 0.40
C ASP A 50 -18.62 -6.97 0.85
N CYS A 51 -18.01 -8.08 0.47
CA CYS A 51 -16.64 -8.44 0.80
C CYS A 51 -15.76 -8.51 -0.44
N ILE A 52 -14.45 -8.42 -0.23
CA ILE A 52 -13.41 -8.56 -1.26
C ILE A 52 -12.26 -9.42 -0.74
N TRP A 53 -11.74 -10.30 -1.59
CA TRP A 53 -10.56 -11.08 -1.27
C TRP A 53 -9.31 -10.23 -1.48
N SER A 54 -8.49 -10.14 -0.44
CA SER A 54 -7.24 -9.39 -0.49
C SER A 54 -6.21 -9.98 0.47
N PHE A 55 -4.97 -10.11 0.01
CA PHE A 55 -3.85 -10.64 0.80
C PHE A 55 -4.15 -11.99 1.51
N GLY A 56 -4.91 -12.87 0.85
CA GLY A 56 -5.27 -14.18 1.38
C GLY A 56 -6.37 -14.17 2.45
N ALA A 57 -7.07 -13.05 2.62
CA ALA A 57 -8.18 -12.92 3.56
C ALA A 57 -9.41 -12.31 2.89
N CYS A 58 -10.59 -12.64 3.42
CA CYS A 58 -11.84 -12.01 3.01
C CYS A 58 -12.16 -10.81 3.92
N VAL A 59 -12.13 -9.60 3.35
CA VAL A 59 -12.25 -8.34 4.10
C VAL A 59 -13.44 -7.51 3.63
N ASP A 60 -13.88 -6.59 4.48
CA ASP A 60 -14.97 -5.66 4.16
C ASP A 60 -14.57 -4.76 2.99
N ARG A 61 -15.37 -4.79 1.91
CA ARG A 61 -15.07 -4.05 0.69
C ARG A 61 -15.04 -2.54 0.93
N LYS A 62 -15.98 -2.00 1.70
CA LYS A 62 -16.05 -0.55 1.94
C LYS A 62 -14.84 -0.09 2.75
N LYS A 63 -14.49 -0.80 3.82
CA LYS A 63 -13.29 -0.51 4.62
C LYS A 63 -12.01 -0.66 3.80
N PHE A 64 -11.92 -1.68 2.94
CA PHE A 64 -10.78 -1.88 2.06
C PHE A 64 -10.61 -0.76 1.03
N LEU A 65 -11.71 -0.28 0.44
CA LEU A 65 -11.68 0.86 -0.49
C LEU A 65 -11.41 2.19 0.22
N LEU A 66 -12.02 2.41 1.40
CA LEU A 66 -11.77 3.61 2.20
C LEU A 66 -10.31 3.69 2.70
N ALA A 67 -9.71 2.56 3.07
CA ALA A 67 -8.29 2.50 3.43
C ALA A 67 -7.37 2.81 2.25
N GLN A 68 -7.80 2.54 1.01
CA GLN A 68 -7.07 2.94 -0.19
C GLN A 68 -7.22 4.43 -0.51
N GLU A 69 -8.37 5.04 -0.20
CA GLU A 69 -8.60 6.48 -0.43
C GLU A 69 -8.02 7.39 0.66
N HIS A 70 -7.90 6.89 1.91
CA HIS A 70 -7.39 7.64 3.08
C HIS A 70 -5.96 7.28 3.51
N SER A 71 -5.18 6.60 2.67
CA SER A 71 -3.74 6.53 2.89
C SER A 71 -3.10 7.85 2.46
N PRO A 72 -2.41 8.60 3.34
CA PRO A 72 -1.60 9.74 2.93
C PRO A 72 -0.47 9.36 1.95
N SER A 73 -0.24 8.06 1.68
CA SER A 73 0.54 7.59 0.53
C SER A 73 -0.41 7.33 -0.64
N LYS A 74 -0.71 8.38 -1.39
CA LYS A 74 -1.66 8.41 -2.51
C LYS A 74 -1.17 7.71 -3.78
N VAL A 75 -0.35 6.67 -3.69
CA VAL A 75 0.20 6.01 -4.88
C VAL A 75 0.40 4.52 -4.59
N PRO A 76 -0.47 3.63 -5.13
CA PRO A 76 -0.53 2.24 -4.68
C PRO A 76 0.63 1.35 -5.15
N PHE A 77 1.61 1.86 -5.89
CA PHE A 77 2.73 1.07 -6.45
C PHE A 77 3.99 1.91 -6.61
N SER A 78 4.52 2.41 -5.50
CA SER A 78 5.77 3.15 -5.45
C SER A 78 6.88 2.30 -4.84
N GLY A 79 8.12 2.66 -5.15
CA GLY A 79 9.30 1.95 -4.69
C GLY A 79 10.03 1.21 -5.80
N ILE A 80 11.31 0.96 -5.55
CA ILE A 80 12.22 0.31 -6.49
C ILE A 80 12.92 -0.80 -5.74
N ARG A 81 12.71 -2.04 -6.20
CA ARG A 81 13.46 -3.21 -5.72
C ARG A 81 14.78 -3.31 -6.45
N GLU A 82 15.84 -3.63 -5.72
CA GLU A 82 17.14 -3.88 -6.32
C GLU A 82 17.15 -5.15 -7.18
N TRP A 83 17.90 -5.09 -8.28
CA TRP A 83 18.08 -6.25 -9.14
C TRP A 83 18.79 -7.37 -8.38
N ASN A 84 18.23 -8.59 -8.43
CA ASN A 84 18.83 -9.78 -7.83
C ASN A 84 19.10 -9.66 -6.31
N SER A 85 18.33 -8.84 -5.62
CA SER A 85 18.35 -8.68 -4.16
C SER A 85 16.95 -8.72 -3.58
N LEU A 86 16.79 -9.03 -2.29
CA LEU A 86 15.51 -8.89 -1.58
C LEU A 86 15.33 -7.48 -1.00
N ASP A 87 16.30 -6.60 -1.22
CA ASP A 87 16.28 -5.22 -0.74
C ASP A 87 15.59 -4.27 -1.73
N CYS A 88 15.08 -3.19 -1.17
CA CYS A 88 14.50 -2.05 -1.86
C CYS A 88 15.34 -0.81 -1.60
N PHE A 89 15.24 0.17 -2.50
CA PHE A 89 15.70 1.52 -2.23
C PHE A 89 14.90 2.08 -1.05
N ASP A 90 15.59 2.43 0.03
CA ASP A 90 15.07 3.10 1.22
C ASP A 90 15.44 4.57 1.20
N ASP A 91 16.25 5.08 2.13
CA ASP A 91 16.54 6.52 2.15
C ASP A 91 17.38 6.99 0.94
N LEU A 92 17.00 8.13 0.36
CA LEU A 92 17.80 8.80 -0.66
C LEU A 92 18.88 9.68 -0.01
N LYS A 93 20.06 9.12 0.23
CA LYS A 93 21.25 9.82 0.77
C LYS A 93 21.96 10.65 -0.31
N ALA A 94 22.98 11.42 0.09
CA ALA A 94 23.72 12.26 -0.85
C ALA A 94 24.41 11.43 -1.95
N ASP A 95 24.94 10.28 -1.58
CA ASP A 95 25.62 9.30 -2.41
C ASP A 95 24.69 8.28 -3.09
N GLY A 96 23.37 8.52 -3.03
CA GLY A 96 22.36 7.72 -3.72
C GLY A 96 21.39 7.00 -2.77
N PRO A 97 20.50 6.16 -3.33
CA PRO A 97 19.59 5.34 -2.55
C PRO A 97 20.35 4.32 -1.69
N ALA A 98 19.99 4.16 -0.43
CA ALA A 98 20.49 3.07 0.40
C ALA A 98 19.57 1.85 0.32
N PRO A 99 20.11 0.62 0.28
CA PRO A 99 19.31 -0.59 0.33
C PRO A 99 18.80 -0.87 1.74
N TYR A 100 17.56 -1.35 1.84
CA TYR A 100 17.01 -1.93 3.06
C TYR A 100 15.90 -2.94 2.74
N ASN A 101 15.48 -3.70 3.75
CA ASN A 101 14.36 -4.65 3.62
C ASN A 101 13.10 -3.95 3.08
N CYS A 102 12.49 -4.55 2.05
CA CYS A 102 11.29 -4.01 1.43
C CYS A 102 10.08 -4.01 2.38
N ASP A 103 9.45 -2.84 2.52
CA ASP A 103 8.12 -2.71 3.10
C ASP A 103 7.06 -2.86 2.00
N VAL A 104 6.47 -4.06 1.93
CA VAL A 104 5.43 -4.40 0.96
C VAL A 104 4.05 -3.81 1.32
N THR A 105 3.91 -3.18 2.49
CA THR A 105 2.66 -2.52 2.89
C THR A 105 2.49 -1.15 2.23
N GLY A 106 3.58 -0.56 1.72
CA GLY A 106 3.61 0.78 1.14
C GLY A 106 3.54 1.91 2.16
N ALA A 107 3.64 1.61 3.46
CA ALA A 107 3.57 2.60 4.53
C ALA A 107 4.90 3.34 4.75
N ASN A 108 6.03 2.71 4.40
CA ASN A 108 7.34 3.31 4.54
C ASN A 108 7.54 4.44 3.54
N GLY A 109 7.54 5.68 4.06
CA GLY A 109 7.76 6.91 3.31
C GLY A 109 9.14 7.02 2.66
N ASN A 110 10.17 6.37 3.22
CA ASN A 110 11.52 6.35 2.65
C ASN A 110 11.56 5.50 1.37
N GLN A 111 10.77 4.43 1.30
CA GLN A 111 10.78 3.54 0.14
C GLN A 111 9.90 4.04 -1.01
N GLN A 112 9.44 5.30 -0.93
CA GLN A 112 8.56 5.90 -1.91
C GLN A 112 9.37 6.49 -3.07
N TYR A 113 9.52 5.71 -4.14
CA TYR A 113 10.15 6.15 -5.39
C TYR A 113 9.14 6.11 -6.54
N PHE A 114 9.17 7.15 -7.37
CA PHE A 114 8.19 7.39 -8.42
C PHE A 114 8.90 7.59 -9.74
N TRP A 115 8.51 6.81 -10.74
CA TRP A 115 8.89 7.06 -12.12
C TRP A 115 7.99 8.15 -12.70
N GLU A 116 8.57 9.28 -13.09
CA GLU A 116 7.83 10.41 -13.65
C GLU A 116 7.85 10.42 -15.18
N ASP A 117 6.85 11.07 -15.75
CA ASP A 117 6.82 11.41 -17.17
C ASP A 117 8.07 12.24 -17.53
N GLY A 118 8.86 11.73 -18.46
CA GLY A 118 10.17 12.28 -18.82
C GLY A 118 11.37 11.52 -18.25
N GLY A 119 11.14 10.39 -17.57
CA GLY A 119 12.19 9.44 -17.18
C GLY A 119 12.93 9.81 -15.89
N ARG A 120 12.44 10.79 -15.12
CA ARG A 120 13.03 11.07 -13.81
C ARG A 120 12.53 10.04 -12.79
N ILE A 121 13.39 9.71 -11.83
CA ILE A 121 12.99 8.95 -10.64
C ILE A 121 12.99 9.92 -9.46
N ARG A 122 11.80 10.24 -8.94
CA ARG A 122 11.62 11.12 -7.79
C ARG A 122 11.42 10.30 -6.52
N HIS A 123 12.04 10.72 -5.43
CA HIS A 123 11.82 10.18 -4.08
C HIS A 123 10.72 10.97 -3.34
N GLY A 124 10.09 10.35 -2.34
CA GLY A 124 9.03 10.94 -1.51
C GLY A 124 9.40 12.28 -0.87
N THR A 125 10.69 12.53 -0.62
CA THR A 125 11.19 13.82 -0.10
C THR A 125 11.20 14.96 -1.13
N GLY A 126 10.86 14.71 -2.40
CA GLY A 126 10.89 15.69 -3.48
C GLY A 126 12.26 15.86 -4.16
N ARG A 127 13.25 15.02 -3.82
CA ARG A 127 14.55 14.95 -4.51
C ARG A 127 14.52 13.86 -5.57
N CYS A 128 15.45 13.90 -6.53
CA CYS A 128 15.49 12.94 -7.62
C CYS A 128 16.79 12.15 -7.65
N VAL A 129 16.75 10.99 -8.30
CA VAL A 129 17.92 10.15 -8.56
C VAL A 129 18.67 10.72 -9.76
N GLY A 130 19.91 11.14 -9.53
CA GLY A 130 20.81 11.70 -10.52
C GLY A 130 22.06 10.86 -10.73
N VAL A 131 22.93 11.34 -11.62
CA VAL A 131 24.24 10.74 -11.87
C VAL A 131 25.31 11.83 -11.79
N ALA A 132 26.32 11.62 -10.95
CA ALA A 132 27.49 12.49 -10.87
C ALA A 132 28.75 11.63 -10.78
N HIS A 133 29.78 11.96 -11.54
CA HIS A 133 31.05 11.21 -11.58
C HIS A 133 30.86 9.69 -11.78
N ARG A 134 29.93 9.30 -12.67
CA ARG A 134 29.55 7.89 -12.95
C ARG A 134 29.01 7.13 -11.73
N LYS A 135 28.54 7.83 -10.70
CA LYS A 135 27.83 7.26 -9.56
C LYS A 135 26.40 7.75 -9.53
N VAL A 136 25.50 6.90 -9.05
CA VAL A 136 24.15 7.30 -8.69
C VAL A 136 24.23 8.23 -7.48
N VAL A 137 23.51 9.33 -7.49
CA VAL A 137 23.52 10.33 -6.41
C VAL A 137 22.13 10.93 -6.22
N ARG A 138 21.92 11.64 -5.12
CA ARG A 138 20.76 12.52 -4.98
C ARG A 138 21.00 13.84 -5.70
N ALA A 139 20.00 14.29 -6.45
CA ALA A 139 20.03 15.53 -7.20
C ALA A 139 18.73 16.35 -7.01
N ASP A 140 18.80 17.61 -7.38
CA ASP A 140 17.62 18.43 -7.62
C ASP A 140 16.93 17.96 -8.91
N CYS A 141 15.60 17.92 -8.91
CA CYS A 141 14.85 17.27 -9.98
C CYS A 141 14.96 17.99 -11.34
N ASN A 142 15.32 19.27 -11.35
CA ASN A 142 15.57 20.02 -12.59
C ASN A 142 16.84 19.56 -13.30
N ASP A 143 17.84 19.10 -12.53
CA ASP A 143 19.17 18.71 -13.03
C ASP A 143 19.40 17.18 -12.94
N ALA A 144 18.36 16.44 -12.57
CA ALA A 144 18.44 15.00 -12.39
C ALA A 144 18.62 14.26 -13.72
N ALA A 145 19.21 13.08 -13.63
CA ALA A 145 19.35 12.19 -14.77
C ALA A 145 17.98 11.72 -15.25
N LYS A 146 17.88 11.45 -16.55
CA LYS A 146 16.77 10.74 -17.15
C LYS A 146 17.15 9.28 -17.28
N TRP A 147 16.26 8.43 -16.81
CA TRP A 147 16.37 6.99 -16.77
C TRP A 147 15.41 6.41 -17.81
N GLU A 148 15.80 5.29 -18.37
CA GLU A 148 14.98 4.50 -19.27
C GLU A 148 14.95 3.05 -18.79
N ARG A 149 13.89 2.33 -19.15
CA ARG A 149 13.79 0.91 -18.86
C ARG A 149 14.68 0.16 -19.84
N ALA A 150 15.73 -0.49 -19.33
CA ALA A 150 16.61 -1.30 -20.17
C ALA A 150 15.92 -2.59 -20.67
N GLU A 151 15.20 -3.30 -19.79
CA GLU A 151 14.51 -4.55 -20.12
C GLU A 151 13.25 -4.70 -19.27
N SER A 152 12.29 -5.49 -19.78
CA SER A 152 11.09 -5.90 -19.04
C SER A 152 11.02 -7.41 -19.00
N PHE A 153 10.97 -8.00 -17.81
CA PHE A 153 10.88 -9.44 -17.62
C PHE A 153 10.10 -9.78 -16.34
N VAL A 154 9.63 -11.03 -16.24
CA VAL A 154 9.02 -11.58 -15.03
C VAL A 154 10.07 -12.45 -14.33
N PRO A 155 10.38 -12.21 -13.03
CA PRO A 155 11.31 -13.05 -12.29
C PRO A 155 10.93 -14.52 -12.31
N LYS A 156 11.92 -15.41 -12.29
CA LYS A 156 11.69 -16.86 -12.33
C LYS A 156 10.91 -17.31 -11.09
N GLU A 157 11.18 -16.69 -9.95
CA GLU A 157 10.53 -16.90 -8.66
C GLU A 157 9.03 -16.64 -8.76
N THR A 158 8.63 -15.54 -9.41
CA THR A 158 7.21 -15.21 -9.64
C THR A 158 6.54 -16.29 -10.49
N ARG A 159 7.16 -16.70 -11.60
CA ARG A 159 6.61 -17.78 -12.45
C ARG A 159 6.45 -19.10 -11.70
N LEU A 160 7.42 -19.44 -10.85
CA LEU A 160 7.37 -20.66 -10.02
C LEU A 160 6.27 -20.58 -8.97
N TYR A 161 6.12 -19.43 -8.32
CA TYR A 161 5.05 -19.17 -7.36
C TYR A 161 3.67 -19.30 -8.01
N GLU A 162 3.44 -18.61 -9.13
CA GLU A 162 2.18 -18.68 -9.87
C GLU A 162 1.84 -20.11 -10.28
N ALA A 163 2.81 -20.87 -10.79
CA ALA A 163 2.62 -22.28 -11.13
C ALA A 163 2.30 -23.15 -9.90
N ALA A 164 2.92 -22.88 -8.76
CA ALA A 164 2.64 -23.60 -7.52
C ALA A 164 1.25 -23.29 -6.98
N VAL A 165 0.81 -22.02 -7.02
CA VAL A 165 -0.54 -21.60 -6.65
C VAL A 165 -1.57 -22.29 -7.52
N VAL A 166 -1.38 -22.33 -8.85
CA VAL A 166 -2.30 -23.04 -9.75
C VAL A 166 -2.38 -24.54 -9.46
N LYS A 167 -1.27 -25.16 -9.04
CA LYS A 167 -1.20 -26.60 -8.79
C LYS A 167 -1.73 -27.02 -7.42
N HIS A 168 -1.65 -26.13 -6.42
CA HIS A 168 -1.83 -26.48 -5.01
C HIS A 168 -2.78 -25.58 -4.22
N GLY A 169 -3.17 -24.42 -4.75
CA GLY A 169 -4.15 -23.49 -4.17
C GLY A 169 -5.55 -23.73 -4.71
#